data_AF-A0A6I8P9Q3-F1
#
_entry.id   AF-A0A6I8P9Q3-F1
#
_cell.length_a   1.000
_cell.length_b   1.000
_cell.length_c   1.000
_cell.angle_alpha   90.00
_cell.angle_beta   90.00
_cell.angle_gamma   90.00
#
_symmetry.space_group_name_H-M   'P 1'
#
loop_
_entity.id
_entity.type
_entity.pdbx_description
1 polymer ?
#
loop_
_entity_poly.entity_id
_entity_poly.type
_entity_poly.pdbx_seq_one_letter_code
_entity_poly.pdbx_strand_id
1 'polypeptide(L)'
;MYKSATDRDSPCPLTGLQSNRGRQTDKNNGDVHLINKINRVTKICTVSGRVHLLILPGLCVFLAQAAANQIPFVFTALVEEVYFAQREREEAVMARLRLANEERDEAVSHAKQLEMSLKRLENINPEENDMTLQELLNRINNAGTGIAIQKNEAIIVDQIYKTKEGKKKITTEELNAVIEERDAALSQCKRLEQELHRLKEQNQTSANNMRHLTAENNQERALKAKLSTMQRAREIAIQQYQKLEEELQTLRVYYSLHASLSQEESLKDQFKLTLSAYEDALKIREDVISLSQKRQEELTAHLQEALSGRTMAESKLQRALETTQEASEKVKKLERLVDVLRKKIGAGTVRTVI
;
A
#
# COMPACT_ATOMS: atom_id res chain seq x y z
N MET A 1 23.90 -27.20 -4.63
CA MET A 1 24.36 -28.04 -3.49
C MET A 1 23.23 -28.14 -2.50
N TYR A 2 22.51 -29.26 -2.49
CA TYR A 2 21.54 -29.61 -1.45
C TYR A 2 22.24 -30.49 -0.41
N LYS A 3 22.02 -30.22 0.88
CA LYS A 3 22.02 -31.23 1.96
C LYS A 3 21.32 -30.67 3.20
N SER A 4 20.02 -30.96 3.22
CA SER A 4 19.15 -31.45 4.30
C SER A 4 19.67 -31.71 5.73
N ALA A 5 18.73 -31.44 6.66
CA ALA A 5 18.44 -32.08 7.96
C ALA A 5 19.40 -31.69 9.13
N THR A 6 18.96 -31.50 10.38
CA THR A 6 17.92 -32.18 11.18
C THR A 6 17.48 -31.34 12.38
N ASP A 7 16.26 -31.63 12.83
CA ASP A 7 15.67 -31.48 14.17
C ASP A 7 16.51 -30.96 15.35
N ARG A 8 15.92 -30.02 16.10
CA ARG A 8 15.65 -30.24 17.53
C ARG A 8 14.59 -29.29 18.10
N ASP A 9 13.53 -29.94 18.56
CA ASP A 9 12.43 -29.52 19.42
C ASP A 9 12.71 -28.33 20.36
N SER A 10 11.85 -27.31 20.26
CA SER A 10 11.57 -26.36 21.34
C SER A 10 10.15 -26.63 21.86
N PRO A 11 9.96 -26.95 23.14
CA PRO A 11 8.63 -27.24 23.67
C PRO A 11 7.85 -25.95 23.93
N CYS A 12 6.66 -25.87 23.33
CA CYS A 12 5.61 -24.95 23.74
C CYS A 12 5.11 -25.33 25.15
N PRO A 13 4.77 -24.35 26.01
CA PRO A 13 4.17 -24.62 27.31
C PRO A 13 2.66 -24.83 27.11
N LEU A 14 2.25 -26.09 26.99
CA LEU A 14 0.85 -26.48 27.17
C LEU A 14 0.63 -26.85 28.64
N THR A 15 -0.07 -25.96 29.32
CA THR A 15 -0.65 -26.07 30.65
C THR A 15 -1.64 -27.24 30.71
N GLY A 16 -1.12 -28.43 31.05
CA GLY A 16 -1.90 -29.60 31.42
C GLY A 16 -2.21 -29.63 32.91
N LEU A 17 -3.47 -29.33 33.24
CA LEU A 17 -4.27 -29.89 34.34
C LEU A 17 -3.50 -30.65 35.44
N GLN A 18 -3.07 -29.93 36.48
CA GLN A 18 -2.85 -30.51 37.79
C GLN A 18 -4.06 -30.26 38.69
N SER A 19 -4.82 -31.35 38.84
CA SER A 19 -5.84 -31.66 39.82
C SER A 19 -5.68 -30.94 41.17
N ASN A 20 -6.56 -29.96 41.42
CA ASN A 20 -6.93 -29.53 42.78
C ASN A 20 -7.58 -30.70 43.53
N ARG A 21 -6.79 -31.51 44.24
CA ARG A 21 -7.26 -32.33 45.37
C ARG A 21 -6.86 -31.65 46.67
N GLY A 22 -7.58 -30.58 46.99
CA GLY A 22 -7.62 -30.03 48.34
C GLY A 22 -8.68 -30.77 49.16
N ARG A 23 -8.30 -31.17 50.38
CA ARG A 23 -9.14 -31.57 51.51
C ARG A 23 -9.91 -32.90 51.39
N GLN A 24 -9.23 -33.98 51.75
CA GLN A 24 -9.92 -35.15 52.34
C GLN A 24 -9.01 -35.89 53.32
N THR A 25 -8.66 -35.22 54.43
CA THR A 25 -8.02 -35.86 55.59
C THR A 25 -8.70 -35.32 56.84
N ASP A 26 -9.92 -35.77 57.12
CA ASP A 26 -10.55 -35.63 58.45
C ASP A 26 -11.78 -36.52 58.67
N LYS A 27 -11.97 -37.58 57.88
CA LYS A 27 -13.08 -38.55 58.09
C LYS A 27 -12.67 -39.86 58.76
N ASN A 28 -11.38 -40.13 58.97
CA ASN A 28 -10.92 -41.40 59.55
C ASN A 28 -10.70 -41.39 61.07
N ASN A 29 -10.88 -40.25 61.76
CA ASN A 29 -10.75 -40.16 63.23
C ASN A 29 -12.08 -40.33 63.98
N GLY A 30 -13.23 -40.24 63.31
CA GLY A 30 -14.55 -40.43 63.92
C GLY A 30 -14.90 -41.91 64.18
N ASP A 31 -14.55 -42.79 63.24
CA ASP A 31 -14.92 -44.21 63.30
C ASP A 31 -14.11 -45.00 64.34
N VAL A 32 -12.86 -44.62 64.58
CA VAL A 32 -12.01 -45.24 65.62
C VAL A 32 -12.52 -44.92 67.02
N HIS A 33 -13.17 -43.76 67.23
CA HIS A 33 -13.73 -43.40 68.52
C HIS A 33 -15.06 -44.11 68.80
N LEU A 34 -15.89 -44.33 67.78
CA LEU A 34 -17.16 -45.03 67.89
C LEU A 34 -16.98 -46.54 68.12
N ILE A 35 -16.03 -47.17 67.39
CA ILE A 35 -15.67 -48.58 67.58
C ILE A 35 -15.08 -48.84 68.98
N ASN A 36 -14.27 -47.90 69.51
CA ASN A 36 -13.74 -48.00 70.87
C ASN A 36 -14.81 -47.76 71.96
N LYS A 37 -15.84 -46.95 71.70
CA LYS A 37 -16.99 -46.77 72.61
C LYS A 37 -17.87 -48.02 72.65
N ILE A 38 -18.14 -48.63 71.50
CA ILE A 38 -18.91 -49.88 71.41
C ILE A 38 -18.16 -51.01 72.13
N ASN A 39 -16.84 -51.16 71.92
CA ASN A 39 -16.04 -52.17 72.63
C ASN A 39 -15.95 -51.94 74.15
N ARG A 40 -16.06 -50.70 74.63
CA ARG A 40 -16.13 -50.38 76.07
C ARG A 40 -17.49 -50.73 76.67
N VAL A 41 -18.59 -50.49 75.95
CA VAL A 41 -19.95 -50.86 76.41
C VAL A 41 -20.11 -52.39 76.44
N THR A 42 -19.56 -53.11 75.45
CA THR A 42 -19.61 -54.59 75.41
C THR A 42 -18.78 -55.25 76.53
N LYS A 43 -17.66 -54.64 76.94
CA LYS A 43 -16.83 -55.11 78.07
C LYS A 43 -17.46 -54.87 79.44
N ILE A 44 -18.28 -53.82 79.60
CA ILE A 44 -18.98 -53.54 80.85
C ILE A 44 -20.16 -54.51 81.03
N CYS A 45 -20.79 -54.97 79.94
CA CYS A 45 -21.88 -55.95 79.99
C CYS A 45 -21.45 -57.41 80.27
N THR A 46 -20.15 -57.74 80.21
CA THR A 46 -19.67 -59.11 80.49
C THR A 46 -19.20 -59.33 81.94
N VAL A 47 -19.04 -58.25 82.73
CA VAL A 47 -18.53 -58.32 84.12
C VAL A 47 -19.65 -58.20 85.17
N SER A 48 -20.87 -57.85 84.77
CA SER A 48 -22.05 -57.88 85.65
C SER A 48 -23.01 -59.01 85.24
N GLY A 49 -22.47 -60.23 85.17
CA GLY A 49 -23.26 -61.45 85.09
C GLY A 49 -23.85 -61.77 86.46
N ARG A 50 -25.03 -61.20 86.74
CA ARG A 50 -26.10 -61.65 87.64
C ARG A 50 -26.78 -60.44 88.27
N VAL A 51 -27.96 -60.12 87.74
CA VAL A 51 -29.19 -59.64 88.38
C VAL A 51 -29.96 -58.83 87.32
N HIS A 52 -31.25 -59.13 87.18
CA HIS A 52 -32.22 -58.59 86.20
C HIS A 52 -32.35 -59.27 84.82
N LEU A 53 -32.67 -60.57 84.85
CA LEU A 53 -33.42 -61.23 83.77
C LEU A 53 -34.94 -60.93 83.83
N LEU A 54 -35.36 -59.72 84.23
CA LEU A 54 -36.79 -59.39 84.40
C LEU A 54 -37.20 -57.97 83.98
N ILE A 55 -36.44 -57.30 83.11
CA ILE A 55 -36.87 -56.05 82.44
C ILE A 55 -36.43 -56.07 80.97
N LEU A 56 -36.72 -57.16 80.25
CA LEU A 56 -36.28 -57.35 78.86
C LEU A 56 -37.37 -57.23 77.78
N PRO A 57 -38.69 -57.38 78.03
CA PRO A 57 -39.68 -57.11 77.00
C PRO A 57 -39.93 -55.61 76.78
N GLY A 58 -40.02 -54.83 77.87
CA GLY A 58 -40.42 -53.41 77.80
C GLY A 58 -39.39 -52.49 77.17
N LEU A 59 -38.11 -52.65 77.50
CA LEU A 59 -37.03 -51.84 76.92
C LEU A 59 -36.76 -52.19 75.45
N CYS A 60 -36.94 -53.46 75.06
CA CYS A 60 -36.73 -53.91 73.69
C CYS A 60 -37.85 -53.39 72.77
N VAL A 61 -39.10 -53.37 73.25
CA VAL A 61 -40.22 -52.71 72.56
C VAL A 61 -40.01 -51.20 72.50
N PHE A 62 -39.54 -50.54 73.56
CA PHE A 62 -39.31 -49.09 73.54
C PHE A 62 -38.17 -48.68 72.58
N LEU A 63 -37.08 -49.45 72.54
CA LEU A 63 -35.98 -49.22 71.60
C LEU A 63 -36.36 -49.56 70.16
N ALA A 64 -37.14 -50.62 69.94
CA ALA A 64 -37.68 -50.95 68.61
C ALA A 64 -38.71 -49.92 68.13
N GLN A 65 -39.57 -49.40 69.02
CA GLN A 65 -40.53 -48.33 68.72
C GLN A 65 -39.82 -46.99 68.47
N ALA A 66 -38.77 -46.67 69.24
CA ALA A 66 -37.96 -45.48 69.03
C ALA A 66 -37.16 -45.55 67.72
N ALA A 67 -36.64 -46.72 67.36
CA ALA A 67 -36.00 -46.95 66.06
C ALA A 67 -37.04 -46.90 64.92
N ALA A 68 -38.19 -47.55 65.07
CA ALA A 68 -39.29 -47.52 64.10
C ALA A 68 -39.85 -46.12 63.87
N ASN A 69 -39.84 -45.25 64.88
CA ASN A 69 -40.26 -43.86 64.77
C ASN A 69 -39.17 -42.93 64.19
N GLN A 70 -37.89 -43.32 64.25
CA GLN A 70 -36.78 -42.58 63.63
C GLN A 70 -36.57 -42.96 62.16
N ILE A 71 -36.91 -44.18 61.75
CA ILE A 71 -36.77 -44.66 60.36
C ILE A 71 -37.51 -43.76 59.35
N PRO A 72 -38.78 -43.34 59.57
CA PRO A 72 -39.48 -42.45 58.65
C PRO A 72 -38.81 -41.08 58.54
N PHE A 73 -38.31 -40.54 59.65
CA PHE A 73 -37.64 -39.23 59.67
C PHE A 73 -36.27 -39.26 58.96
N VAL A 74 -35.50 -40.33 59.16
CA VAL A 74 -34.22 -40.55 58.46
C VAL A 74 -34.47 -40.81 56.97
N PHE A 75 -35.54 -41.54 56.63
CA PHE A 75 -35.92 -41.78 55.23
C PHE A 75 -36.38 -40.50 54.53
N THR A 76 -37.19 -39.65 55.17
CA THR A 76 -37.60 -38.36 54.59
C THR A 76 -36.42 -37.42 54.41
N ALA A 77 -35.51 -37.35 55.39
CA ALA A 77 -34.30 -36.54 55.28
C ALA A 77 -33.38 -37.03 54.14
N LEU A 78 -33.23 -38.35 53.98
CA LEU A 78 -32.45 -38.94 52.90
C LEU A 78 -33.08 -38.68 51.52
N VAL A 79 -34.42 -38.76 51.42
CA VAL A 79 -35.13 -38.46 50.17
C VAL A 79 -34.98 -36.98 49.81
N GLU A 80 -35.11 -36.07 50.77
CA GLU A 80 -34.87 -34.63 50.56
C GLU A 80 -33.43 -34.35 50.13
N GLU A 81 -32.45 -35.01 50.72
CA GLU A 81 -31.03 -34.89 50.35
C GLU A 81 -30.76 -35.42 48.93
N VAL A 82 -31.38 -36.54 48.54
CA VAL A 82 -31.30 -37.08 47.17
C VAL A 82 -31.96 -36.14 46.15
N TYR A 83 -33.13 -35.57 46.46
CA TYR A 83 -33.79 -34.59 45.60
C TYR A 83 -32.94 -33.32 45.44
N PHE A 84 -32.35 -32.83 46.53
CA PHE A 84 -31.47 -31.67 46.50
C PHE A 84 -30.20 -31.94 45.68
N ALA A 85 -29.53 -33.06 45.92
CA ALA A 85 -28.34 -33.47 45.17
C ALA A 85 -28.64 -33.68 43.68
N GLN A 86 -29.84 -34.18 43.35
CA GLN A 86 -30.26 -34.36 41.96
C GLN A 86 -30.53 -33.02 41.26
N ARG A 87 -31.16 -32.07 41.95
CA ARG A 87 -31.33 -30.71 41.46
C ARG A 87 -29.97 -30.02 41.22
N GLU A 88 -29.04 -30.12 42.17
CA GLU A 88 -27.69 -29.57 42.00
C GLU A 88 -26.96 -30.20 40.82
N ARG A 89 -27.12 -31.52 40.62
CA ARG A 89 -26.58 -32.23 39.46
C ARG A 89 -27.19 -31.71 38.15
N GLU A 90 -28.50 -31.54 38.08
CA GLU A 90 -29.20 -31.05 36.89
C GLU A 90 -28.80 -29.60 36.58
N GLU A 91 -28.70 -28.74 37.59
CA GLU A 91 -28.21 -27.37 37.46
C GLU A 91 -26.75 -27.35 36.95
N ALA A 92 -25.87 -28.20 37.49
CA ALA A 92 -24.49 -28.31 37.04
C ALA A 92 -24.37 -28.86 35.61
N VAL A 93 -25.23 -29.80 35.22
CA VAL A 93 -25.29 -30.34 33.85
C VAL A 93 -25.77 -29.27 32.87
N MET A 94 -26.83 -28.53 33.22
CA MET A 94 -27.33 -27.42 32.41
C MET A 94 -26.31 -26.30 32.27
N ALA A 95 -25.57 -25.97 33.33
CA ALA A 95 -24.49 -25.00 33.29
C ALA A 95 -23.36 -25.44 32.33
N ARG A 96 -22.93 -26.72 32.41
CA ARG A 96 -21.93 -27.27 31.47
C ARG A 96 -22.41 -27.28 30.02
N LEU A 97 -23.67 -27.60 29.79
CA LEU A 97 -24.25 -27.61 28.44
C LEU A 97 -24.31 -26.20 27.85
N ARG A 98 -24.64 -25.18 28.66
CA ARG A 98 -24.62 -23.78 28.23
C ARG A 98 -23.22 -23.34 27.83
N LEU A 99 -22.22 -23.60 28.68
CA LEU A 99 -20.82 -23.29 28.37
C LEU A 99 -20.35 -23.98 27.07
N ALA A 100 -20.67 -25.26 26.89
CA ALA A 100 -20.31 -25.97 25.66
C ALA A 100 -20.98 -25.39 24.40
N ASN A 101 -22.21 -24.88 24.53
CA ASN A 101 -22.88 -24.21 23.42
C ASN A 101 -22.28 -22.83 23.14
N GLU A 102 -21.95 -22.06 24.19
CA GLU A 102 -21.27 -20.76 24.06
C GLU A 102 -19.90 -20.93 23.38
N GLU A 103 -19.06 -21.86 23.84
CA GLU A 103 -17.76 -22.17 23.22
C GLU A 103 -17.88 -22.61 21.75
N ARG A 104 -18.90 -23.43 21.43
CA ARG A 104 -19.17 -23.83 20.06
C ARG A 104 -19.62 -22.65 19.20
N ASP A 105 -20.50 -21.80 19.71
CA ASP A 105 -21.02 -20.67 18.97
C ASP A 105 -19.91 -19.61 18.74
N GLU A 106 -19.02 -19.42 19.70
CA GLU A 106 -17.78 -18.64 19.56
C GLU A 106 -16.86 -19.24 18.49
N ALA A 107 -16.62 -20.55 18.52
CA ALA A 107 -15.81 -21.25 17.52
C ALA A 107 -16.41 -21.14 16.10
N VAL A 108 -17.73 -21.27 15.97
CA VAL A 108 -18.45 -21.11 14.69
C VAL A 108 -18.36 -19.66 14.20
N SER A 109 -18.47 -18.68 15.10
CA SER A 109 -18.31 -17.26 14.76
C SER A 109 -16.89 -16.98 14.22
N HIS A 110 -15.87 -17.49 14.93
CA HIS A 110 -14.48 -17.36 14.52
C HIS A 110 -14.21 -18.06 13.17
N ALA A 111 -14.76 -19.26 12.97
CA ALA A 111 -14.65 -19.98 11.71
C ALA A 111 -15.26 -19.21 10.53
N LYS A 112 -16.45 -18.61 10.72
CA LYS A 112 -17.08 -17.75 9.69
C LYS A 112 -16.27 -16.50 9.39
N GLN A 113 -15.66 -15.88 10.40
CA GLN A 113 -14.79 -14.72 10.20
C GLN A 113 -13.54 -15.08 9.39
N LEU A 114 -12.93 -16.24 9.68
CA LEU A 114 -11.82 -16.76 8.89
C LEU A 114 -12.24 -17.10 7.46
N GLU A 115 -13.41 -17.70 7.24
CA GLU A 115 -13.94 -18.00 5.91
C GLU A 115 -14.17 -16.72 5.09
N MET A 116 -14.75 -15.68 5.69
CA MET A 116 -14.90 -14.37 5.03
C MET A 116 -13.54 -13.74 4.70
N SER A 117 -12.55 -13.91 5.58
CA SER A 117 -11.18 -13.43 5.35
C SER A 117 -10.50 -14.19 4.21
N LEU A 118 -10.69 -15.51 4.14
CA LEU A 118 -10.19 -16.36 3.05
C LEU A 118 -10.85 -16.02 1.71
N LYS A 119 -12.17 -15.82 1.69
CA LYS A 119 -12.90 -15.43 0.47
C LYS A 119 -12.47 -14.05 -0.05
N ARG A 120 -12.03 -13.15 0.84
CA ARG A 120 -11.40 -11.87 0.45
C ARG A 120 -10.01 -12.10 -0.16
N LEU A 121 -9.28 -13.12 0.27
CA LEU A 121 -7.94 -13.47 -0.22
C LEU A 121 -7.96 -14.31 -1.51
N GLU A 122 -9.00 -15.09 -1.79
CA GLU A 122 -9.16 -15.85 -3.06
C GLU A 122 -9.16 -14.97 -4.32
N ASN A 123 -9.46 -13.68 -4.19
CA ASN A 123 -9.37 -12.70 -5.29
C ASN A 123 -7.94 -12.23 -5.58
N ILE A 124 -6.95 -12.71 -4.84
CA ILE A 124 -5.54 -12.35 -5.00
C ILE A 124 -4.79 -13.63 -5.37
N ASN A 125 -4.44 -13.78 -6.65
CA ASN A 125 -3.58 -14.87 -7.09
C ASN A 125 -2.22 -14.79 -6.37
N PRO A 126 -1.82 -15.76 -5.53
CA PRO A 126 -0.57 -15.69 -4.78
C PRO A 126 0.67 -15.73 -5.71
N GLU A 127 0.56 -16.37 -6.87
CA GLU A 127 1.65 -16.48 -7.85
C GLU A 127 2.00 -15.13 -8.52
N GLU A 128 1.09 -14.15 -8.49
CA GLU A 128 1.29 -12.82 -9.07
C GLU A 128 1.90 -11.80 -8.10
N ASN A 129 1.90 -12.05 -6.77
CA ASN A 129 2.46 -11.11 -5.79
C ASN A 129 3.97 -11.30 -5.56
N ASP A 130 4.51 -12.50 -5.81
CA ASP A 130 5.95 -12.81 -5.63
C ASP A 130 6.79 -12.51 -6.88
N MET A 131 6.16 -12.21 -8.01
CA MET A 131 6.87 -11.80 -9.21
C MET A 131 7.48 -10.42 -9.03
N THR A 132 8.76 -10.31 -9.39
CA THR A 132 9.44 -9.02 -9.47
C THR A 132 8.83 -8.16 -10.57
N LEU A 133 8.90 -6.83 -10.40
CA LEU A 133 8.46 -5.89 -11.45
C LEU A 133 9.14 -6.18 -12.80
N GLN A 134 10.39 -6.64 -12.76
CA GLN A 134 11.15 -7.02 -13.95
C GLN A 134 10.56 -8.23 -14.68
N GLU A 135 10.09 -9.24 -13.95
CA GLU A 135 9.43 -10.42 -14.53
C GLU A 135 8.08 -10.06 -15.16
N LEU A 136 7.32 -9.17 -14.54
CA LEU A 136 6.06 -8.65 -15.09
C LEU A 136 6.29 -7.84 -16.38
N LEU A 137 7.32 -6.99 -16.41
CA LEU A 137 7.71 -6.25 -17.61
C LEU A 137 8.18 -7.18 -18.73
N ASN A 138 8.96 -8.21 -18.41
CA ASN A 138 9.36 -9.24 -19.37
C ASN A 138 8.16 -10.01 -19.92
N ARG A 139 7.13 -10.29 -19.10
CA ARG A 139 5.89 -10.92 -19.54
C ARG A 139 5.08 -10.03 -20.48
N ILE A 140 5.03 -8.72 -20.24
CA ILE A 140 4.41 -7.76 -21.16
C ILE A 140 5.15 -7.73 -22.49
N ASN A 141 6.49 -7.66 -22.45
CA ASN A 141 7.31 -7.60 -23.66
C ASN A 141 7.18 -8.88 -24.52
N ASN A 142 6.94 -10.02 -23.89
CA ASN A 142 6.74 -11.31 -24.56
C ASN A 142 5.26 -11.65 -24.80
N ALA A 143 4.32 -10.75 -24.50
CA ALA A 143 2.90 -11.02 -24.67
C ALA A 143 2.50 -10.94 -26.15
N GLY A 144 2.10 -12.07 -26.74
CA GLY A 144 1.68 -12.14 -28.14
C GLY A 144 0.26 -11.60 -28.43
N THR A 145 -0.49 -11.15 -27.41
CA THR A 145 -1.86 -10.65 -27.56
C THR A 145 -2.13 -9.44 -26.66
N GLY A 146 -2.97 -8.51 -27.13
CA GLY A 146 -3.35 -7.32 -26.37
C GLY A 146 -4.09 -7.62 -25.06
N ILE A 147 -4.82 -8.74 -24.99
CA ILE A 147 -5.51 -9.20 -23.76
C ILE A 147 -4.49 -9.62 -22.70
N ALA A 148 -3.41 -10.31 -23.10
CA ALA A 148 -2.34 -10.68 -22.19
C ALA A 148 -1.57 -9.46 -21.67
N ILE A 149 -1.39 -8.45 -22.52
CA ILE A 149 -0.80 -7.16 -22.12
C ILE A 149 -1.67 -6.48 -21.06
N GLN A 150 -2.98 -6.35 -21.30
CA GLN A 150 -3.90 -5.72 -20.34
C GLN A 150 -3.97 -6.47 -19.00
N LYS A 151 -3.94 -7.80 -19.02
CA LYS A 151 -3.92 -8.59 -17.79
C LYS A 151 -2.66 -8.31 -16.96
N ASN A 152 -1.49 -8.28 -17.61
CA ASN A 152 -0.22 -7.99 -16.94
C ASN A 152 -0.14 -6.53 -16.47
N GLU A 153 -0.72 -5.58 -17.20
CA GLU A 153 -0.85 -4.18 -16.79
C GLU A 153 -1.65 -4.06 -15.49
N ALA A 154 -2.80 -4.72 -15.39
CA ALA A 154 -3.62 -4.73 -14.18
C ALA A 154 -2.86 -5.26 -12.96
N ILE A 155 -2.05 -6.31 -13.14
CA ILE A 155 -1.22 -6.90 -12.09
C ILE A 155 -0.13 -5.92 -11.63
N ILE A 156 0.55 -5.24 -12.57
CA ILE A 156 1.57 -4.23 -12.24
C ILE A 156 0.94 -3.08 -11.45
N VAL A 157 -0.22 -2.59 -11.89
CA VAL A 157 -0.93 -1.49 -11.21
C VAL A 157 -1.33 -1.89 -9.79
N ASP A 158 -1.87 -3.09 -9.60
CA ASP A 158 -2.23 -3.62 -8.28
C ASP A 158 -1.00 -3.75 -7.37
N GLN A 159 0.12 -4.27 -7.90
CA GLN A 159 1.37 -4.43 -7.13
C GLN A 159 1.97 -3.09 -6.72
N ILE A 160 1.94 -2.08 -7.61
CA ILE A 160 2.36 -0.70 -7.31
C ILE A 160 1.50 -0.14 -6.19
N TYR A 161 0.18 -0.31 -6.28
CA TYR A 161 -0.75 0.18 -5.26
C TYR A 161 -0.51 -0.48 -3.90
N LYS A 162 -0.41 -1.81 -3.85
CA LYS A 162 -0.10 -2.57 -2.63
C LYS A 162 1.25 -2.18 -2.02
N THR A 163 2.29 -2.03 -2.85
CA THR A 163 3.61 -1.59 -2.38
C THR A 163 3.55 -0.19 -1.79
N LYS A 164 2.82 0.73 -2.43
CA LYS A 164 2.63 2.10 -1.95
C LYS A 164 1.88 2.13 -0.62
N GLU A 165 0.80 1.36 -0.51
CA GLU A 165 0.00 1.29 0.72
C GLU A 165 0.79 0.60 1.86
N GLY A 166 1.54 -0.46 1.56
CA GLY A 166 2.44 -1.13 2.50
C GLY A 166 3.50 -0.17 3.05
N LYS A 167 4.17 0.60 2.18
CA LYS A 167 5.12 1.63 2.61
C LYS A 167 4.47 2.66 3.53
N LYS A 168 3.28 3.15 3.17
CA LYS A 168 2.52 4.12 4.00
C LYS A 168 2.16 3.53 5.36
N LYS A 169 1.74 2.26 5.41
CA LYS A 169 1.41 1.55 6.65
C LYS A 169 2.64 1.43 7.55
N ILE A 170 3.77 0.96 7.01
CA ILE A 170 5.05 0.87 7.74
C ILE A 170 5.45 2.24 8.28
N THR A 171 5.45 3.29 7.46
CA THR A 171 5.79 4.65 7.91
C THR A 171 4.87 5.14 9.05
N THR A 172 3.59 4.79 9.01
CA THR A 172 2.63 5.14 10.06
C THR A 172 2.91 4.36 11.34
N GLU A 173 3.18 3.06 11.24
CA GLU A 173 3.54 2.21 12.38
C GLU A 173 4.86 2.64 13.04
N GLU A 174 5.90 2.94 12.25
CA GLU A 174 7.18 3.47 12.72
C GLU A 174 7.01 4.81 13.43
N LEU A 175 6.21 5.73 12.87
CA LEU A 175 5.93 7.02 13.49
C LEU A 175 5.19 6.85 14.83
N ASN A 176 4.22 5.94 14.89
CA ASN A 176 3.48 5.64 16.11
C ASN A 176 4.42 5.06 17.19
N ALA A 177 5.31 4.12 16.83
CA ALA A 177 6.28 3.55 17.74
C ALA A 177 7.23 4.61 18.34
N VAL A 178 7.70 5.56 17.52
CA VAL A 178 8.54 6.68 17.98
C VAL A 178 7.76 7.61 18.93
N ILE A 179 6.48 7.86 18.66
CA ILE A 179 5.61 8.67 19.52
C ILE A 179 5.42 7.97 20.88
N GLU A 180 5.16 6.66 20.88
CA GLU A 180 4.99 5.87 22.10
C GLU A 180 6.27 5.84 22.94
N GLU A 181 7.44 5.66 22.32
CA GLU A 181 8.73 5.70 23.00
C GLU A 181 9.00 7.07 23.64
N ARG A 182 8.71 8.16 22.90
CA ARG A 182 8.80 9.53 23.41
C ARG A 182 7.89 9.74 24.62
N ASP A 183 6.64 9.30 24.54
CA ASP A 183 5.67 9.51 25.61
C ASP A 183 5.97 8.67 26.86
N ALA A 184 6.50 7.45 26.67
CA ALA A 184 7.04 6.63 27.75
C ALA A 184 8.23 7.31 28.43
N ALA A 185 9.18 7.84 27.67
CA ALA A 185 10.33 8.57 28.20
C ALA A 185 9.91 9.84 28.96
N LEU A 186 8.96 10.61 28.42
CA LEU A 186 8.39 11.80 29.07
C LEU A 186 7.69 11.43 30.40
N SER A 187 6.95 10.33 30.42
CA SER A 187 6.28 9.84 31.62
C SER A 187 7.29 9.41 32.69
N GLN A 188 8.38 8.77 32.29
CA GLN A 188 9.48 8.43 33.21
C GLN A 188 10.15 9.67 33.78
N CYS A 189 10.42 10.69 32.96
CA CYS A 189 10.98 11.97 33.43
C CYS A 189 10.07 12.63 34.48
N LYS A 190 8.76 12.76 34.18
CA LYS A 190 7.78 13.32 35.12
C LYS A 190 7.74 12.56 36.45
N ARG A 191 7.79 11.21 36.41
CA ARG A 191 7.83 10.38 37.63
C ARG A 191 9.09 10.65 38.45
N LEU A 192 10.25 10.71 37.80
CA LEU A 192 11.53 10.99 38.49
C LEU A 192 11.56 12.40 39.08
N GLU A 193 10.98 13.39 38.41
CA GLU A 193 10.84 14.76 38.91
C GLU A 193 9.96 14.81 40.18
N GLN A 194 8.82 14.11 40.17
CA GLN A 194 7.95 13.99 41.34
C GLN A 194 8.62 13.26 42.51
N GLU A 195 9.34 12.17 42.23
CA GLU A 195 10.05 11.41 43.26
C GLU A 195 11.19 12.23 43.90
N LEU A 196 11.88 13.04 43.10
CA LEU A 196 12.86 14.01 43.58
C LEU A 196 12.21 15.10 44.45
N HIS A 197 11.04 15.60 44.07
CA HIS A 197 10.29 16.56 44.89
C HIS A 197 9.89 15.96 46.24
N ARG A 198 9.35 14.74 46.22
CA ARG A 198 8.94 14.02 47.44
C ARG A 198 10.13 13.76 48.37
N LEU A 199 11.27 13.37 47.82
CA LEU A 199 12.50 13.18 48.60
C LEU A 199 13.00 14.48 49.21
N LYS A 200 12.93 15.61 48.49
CA LYS A 200 13.27 16.92 49.05
C LYS A 200 12.36 17.32 50.21
N GLU A 201 11.04 17.13 50.07
CA GLU A 201 10.07 17.37 51.15
C GLU A 201 10.32 16.45 52.35
N GLN A 202 10.56 15.16 52.11
CA GLN A 202 10.90 14.19 53.14
C GLN A 202 12.16 14.60 53.89
N ASN A 203 13.23 14.98 53.19
CA ASN A 203 14.50 15.46 53.76
C ASN A 203 14.32 16.74 54.58
N GLN A 204 13.43 17.64 54.14
CA GLN A 204 13.05 18.85 54.89
C GLN A 204 12.29 18.51 56.20
N THR A 205 11.45 17.47 56.18
CA THR A 205 10.72 17.00 57.39
C THR A 205 11.54 16.08 58.31
N SER A 206 12.51 15.32 57.77
CA SER A 206 13.37 14.39 58.51
C SER A 206 14.64 15.04 59.08
N ALA A 207 14.90 16.32 58.78
CA ALA A 207 15.92 17.16 59.42
C ALA A 207 15.81 17.23 60.96
N ASN A 208 14.71 16.73 61.56
CA ASN A 208 14.54 16.58 63.01
C ASN A 208 15.03 15.24 63.59
N ASN A 209 15.53 14.29 62.79
CA ASN A 209 16.06 13.00 63.28
C ASN A 209 17.43 12.65 62.65
N MET A 210 18.48 12.84 63.45
CA MET A 210 19.89 12.87 63.05
C MET A 210 20.48 11.55 62.45
N ARG A 211 19.80 10.41 62.57
CA ARG A 211 20.35 9.08 62.15
C ARG A 211 20.01 8.64 60.72
N HIS A 212 19.09 9.30 60.01
CA HIS A 212 18.65 8.88 58.66
C HIS A 212 19.26 9.68 57.48
N LEU A 213 19.95 10.79 57.77
CA LEU A 213 20.40 11.78 56.79
C LEU A 213 21.45 11.27 55.79
N THR A 214 22.25 10.26 56.12
CA THR A 214 23.39 9.86 55.28
C THR A 214 22.99 8.95 54.11
N ALA A 215 22.01 8.06 54.30
CA ALA A 215 21.53 7.15 53.24
C ALA A 215 20.57 7.84 52.27
N GLU A 216 19.65 8.66 52.78
CA GLU A 216 18.72 9.45 51.95
C GLU A 216 19.45 10.49 51.09
N ASN A 217 20.49 11.14 51.62
CA ASN A 217 21.31 12.10 50.87
C ASN A 217 22.11 11.43 49.73
N ASN A 218 22.54 10.18 49.92
CA ASN A 218 23.19 9.41 48.85
C ASN A 218 22.21 9.05 47.73
N GLN A 219 20.94 8.73 48.06
CA GLN A 219 19.90 8.46 47.06
C GLN A 219 19.47 9.73 46.31
N GLU A 220 19.34 10.86 46.99
CA GLU A 220 19.06 12.17 46.37
C GLU A 220 20.19 12.57 45.40
N ARG A 221 21.46 12.40 45.79
CA ARG A 221 22.61 12.63 44.90
C ARG A 221 22.59 11.72 43.68
N ALA A 222 22.25 10.44 43.85
CA ALA A 222 22.19 9.48 42.75
C ALA A 222 21.11 9.87 41.73
N LEU A 223 19.92 10.27 42.20
CA LEU A 223 18.84 10.75 41.32
C LEU A 223 19.20 12.07 40.62
N LYS A 224 19.83 13.01 41.33
CA LYS A 224 20.30 14.27 40.73
C LYS A 224 21.36 14.02 39.65
N ALA A 225 22.30 13.11 39.91
CA ALA A 225 23.29 12.70 38.91
C ALA A 225 22.61 12.09 37.67
N LYS A 226 21.62 11.21 37.87
CA LYS A 226 20.85 10.61 36.77
C LYS A 226 20.02 11.64 35.98
N LEU A 227 19.44 12.62 36.65
CA LEU A 227 18.72 13.71 35.98
C LEU A 227 19.68 14.55 35.12
N SER A 228 20.84 14.92 35.67
CA SER A 228 21.84 15.70 34.93
C SER A 228 22.46 14.93 33.74
N THR A 229 22.61 13.60 33.83
CA THR A 229 23.04 12.81 32.67
C THR A 229 21.98 12.75 31.59
N MET A 230 20.70 12.57 31.97
CA MET A 230 19.59 12.61 31.01
C MET A 230 19.42 13.98 30.35
N GLN A 231 19.60 15.08 31.11
CA GLN A 231 19.58 16.45 30.57
C GLN A 231 20.67 16.65 29.52
N ARG A 232 21.91 16.24 29.83
CA ARG A 232 23.02 16.33 28.87
C ARG A 232 22.79 15.46 27.64
N ALA A 233 22.23 14.26 27.79
CA ALA A 233 21.87 13.39 26.67
C ALA A 233 20.80 14.05 25.78
N ARG A 234 19.80 14.72 26.37
CA ARG A 234 18.78 15.49 25.65
C ARG A 234 19.40 16.66 24.87
N GLU A 235 20.31 17.42 25.48
CA GLU A 235 21.01 18.52 24.81
C GLU A 235 21.82 18.04 23.60
N ILE A 236 22.55 16.93 23.74
CA ILE A 236 23.29 16.31 22.64
C ILE A 236 22.33 15.86 21.52
N ALA A 237 21.22 15.21 21.87
CA ALA A 237 20.22 14.79 20.90
C ALA A 237 19.61 15.97 20.13
N ILE A 238 19.30 17.08 20.82
CA ILE A 238 18.80 18.31 20.19
C ILE A 238 19.81 18.87 19.19
N GLN A 239 21.10 18.90 19.53
CA GLN A 239 22.14 19.34 18.60
C GLN A 239 22.24 18.44 17.36
N GLN A 240 22.10 17.12 17.53
CA GLN A 240 22.06 16.18 16.39
C GLN A 240 20.84 16.41 15.49
N TYR A 241 19.67 16.65 16.09
CA TYR A 241 18.45 16.96 15.32
C TYR A 241 18.59 18.26 14.52
N GLN A 242 19.17 19.30 15.11
CA GLN A 242 19.45 20.56 14.41
C GLN A 242 20.37 20.35 13.21
N LYS A 243 21.45 19.58 13.38
CA LYS A 243 22.35 19.25 12.27
C LYS A 243 21.64 18.46 11.16
N LEU A 244 20.81 17.48 11.53
CA LEU A 244 20.06 16.69 10.55
C LEU A 244 19.02 17.54 9.80
N GLU A 245 18.41 18.52 10.48
CA GLU A 245 17.48 19.48 9.87
C GLU A 245 18.18 20.37 8.84
N GLU A 246 19.40 20.85 9.12
CA GLU A 246 20.24 21.59 8.17
C GLU A 246 20.61 20.75 6.94
N GLU A 247 20.98 19.49 7.12
CA GLU A 247 21.27 18.55 6.03
C GLU A 247 20.04 18.29 5.16
N LEU A 248 18.86 18.09 5.77
CA LEU A 248 17.59 17.93 5.06
C LEU A 248 17.22 19.17 4.25
N GLN A 249 17.42 20.36 4.81
CA GLN A 249 17.14 21.60 4.11
C GLN A 249 18.10 21.79 2.92
N THR A 250 19.38 21.42 3.10
CA THR A 250 20.38 21.43 2.04
C THR A 250 20.00 20.49 0.90
N LEU A 251 19.61 19.24 1.22
CA LEU A 251 19.14 18.28 0.23
C LEU A 251 17.89 18.76 -0.51
N ARG A 252 16.96 19.43 0.17
CA ARG A 252 15.76 20.01 -0.45
C ARG A 252 16.11 21.07 -1.49
N VAL A 253 17.07 21.93 -1.20
CA VAL A 253 17.57 22.94 -2.14
C VAL A 253 18.24 22.26 -3.34
N TYR A 254 19.11 21.28 -3.11
CA TYR A 254 19.75 20.52 -4.19
C TYR A 254 18.74 19.83 -5.11
N TYR A 255 17.74 19.16 -4.53
CA TYR A 255 16.69 18.50 -5.30
C TYR A 255 15.88 19.49 -6.14
N SER A 256 15.50 20.63 -5.54
CA SER A 256 14.74 21.68 -6.25
C SER A 256 15.55 22.28 -7.39
N LEU A 257 16.84 22.52 -7.18
CA LEU A 257 17.75 23.00 -8.22
C LEU A 257 17.89 21.98 -9.36
N HIS A 258 18.10 20.71 -9.02
CA HIS A 258 18.21 19.64 -10.01
C HIS A 258 16.93 19.50 -10.85
N ALA A 259 15.75 19.61 -10.22
CA ALA A 259 14.48 19.57 -10.93
C ALA A 259 14.34 20.72 -11.94
N SER A 260 14.71 21.95 -11.54
CA SER A 260 14.70 23.11 -12.44
C SER A 260 15.70 22.98 -13.58
N LEU A 261 16.92 22.50 -13.31
CA LEU A 261 17.95 22.29 -14.35
C LEU A 261 17.54 21.21 -15.36
N SER A 262 16.92 20.12 -14.88
CA SER A 262 16.40 19.08 -15.77
C SER A 262 15.25 19.60 -16.64
N GLN A 263 14.39 20.46 -16.10
CA GLN A 263 13.35 21.13 -16.88
C GLN A 263 13.97 22.04 -17.97
N GLU A 264 15.03 22.77 -17.64
CA GLU A 264 15.74 23.63 -18.60
C GLU A 264 16.35 22.83 -19.75
N GLU A 265 16.95 21.67 -19.46
CA GLU A 265 17.52 20.78 -20.49
C GLU A 265 16.44 20.31 -21.48
N SER A 266 15.29 19.88 -20.98
CA SER A 266 14.16 19.49 -21.83
C SER A 266 13.64 20.65 -22.70
N LEU A 267 13.54 21.86 -22.13
CA LEU A 267 13.12 23.05 -22.88
C LEU A 267 14.13 23.41 -23.97
N LYS A 268 15.42 23.26 -23.70
CA LYS A 268 16.50 23.50 -24.67
C LYS A 268 16.41 22.56 -25.85
N ASP A 269 16.13 21.27 -25.61
CA ASP A 269 15.93 20.29 -26.68
C ASP A 269 14.69 20.63 -27.52
N GLN A 270 13.59 21.02 -26.88
CA GLN A 270 12.39 21.48 -27.59
C GLN A 270 12.67 22.72 -28.45
N PHE A 271 13.44 23.67 -27.93
CA PHE A 271 13.83 24.88 -28.65
C PHE A 271 14.71 24.54 -29.85
N LYS A 272 15.65 23.61 -29.68
CA LYS A 272 16.52 23.12 -30.76
C LYS A 272 15.73 22.43 -31.87
N LEU A 273 14.75 21.59 -31.52
CA LEU A 273 13.85 20.96 -32.50
C LEU A 273 13.03 22.01 -33.26
N THR A 274 12.52 23.02 -32.56
CA THR A 274 11.73 24.10 -33.15
C THR A 274 12.58 24.94 -34.10
N LEU A 275 13.82 25.28 -33.71
CA LEU A 275 14.76 26.01 -34.57
C LEU A 275 15.10 25.23 -35.84
N SER A 276 15.41 23.92 -35.71
CA SER A 276 15.68 23.07 -36.88
C SER A 276 14.51 23.05 -37.86
N ALA A 277 13.27 22.97 -37.36
CA ALA A 277 12.08 23.02 -38.21
C ALA A 277 11.93 24.35 -38.96
N TYR A 278 12.25 25.48 -38.32
CA TYR A 278 12.26 26.78 -38.99
C TYR A 278 13.39 26.90 -40.02
N GLU A 279 14.59 26.40 -39.72
CA GLU A 279 15.70 26.35 -40.67
C GLU A 279 15.34 25.52 -41.91
N ASP A 280 14.76 24.35 -41.73
CA ASP A 280 14.30 23.49 -42.83
C ASP A 280 13.21 24.19 -43.66
N ALA A 281 12.23 24.83 -43.00
CA ALA A 281 11.18 25.58 -43.69
C ALA A 281 11.71 26.78 -44.48
N LEU A 282 12.72 27.49 -43.95
CA LEU A 282 13.39 28.59 -44.64
C LEU A 282 14.16 28.08 -45.85
N LYS A 283 14.89 26.95 -45.71
CA LYS A 283 15.62 26.34 -46.80
C LYS A 283 14.70 25.92 -47.95
N ILE A 284 13.58 25.29 -47.64
CA ILE A 284 12.55 24.94 -48.64
C ILE A 284 12.03 26.20 -49.34
N ARG A 285 11.74 27.26 -48.59
CA ARG A 285 11.29 28.53 -49.18
C ARG A 285 12.34 29.14 -50.09
N GLU A 286 13.61 29.12 -49.69
CA GLU A 286 14.72 29.65 -50.48
C GLU A 286 14.94 28.85 -51.78
N ASP A 287 14.83 27.52 -51.72
CA ASP A 287 14.86 26.65 -52.91
C ASP A 287 13.72 26.99 -53.88
N VAL A 288 12.50 27.19 -53.36
CA VAL A 288 11.32 27.57 -54.17
C VAL A 288 11.50 28.94 -54.80
N ILE A 289 12.02 29.92 -54.07
CA ILE A 289 12.30 31.27 -54.60
C ILE A 289 13.37 31.18 -55.69
N SER A 290 14.44 30.45 -55.46
CA SER A 290 15.53 30.26 -56.44
C SER A 290 15.03 29.61 -57.72
N LEU A 291 14.19 28.57 -57.62
CA LEU A 291 13.53 27.94 -58.76
C LEU A 291 12.60 28.90 -59.51
N SER A 292 11.83 29.71 -58.78
CA SER A 292 10.93 30.70 -59.38
C SER A 292 11.71 31.81 -60.10
N GLN A 293 12.81 32.29 -59.53
CA GLN A 293 13.67 33.29 -60.15
C GLN A 293 14.28 32.76 -61.45
N LYS A 294 14.82 31.55 -61.43
CA LYS A 294 15.37 30.90 -62.62
C LYS A 294 14.32 30.78 -63.75
N ARG A 295 13.11 30.33 -63.43
CA ARG A 295 12.01 30.25 -64.41
C ARG A 295 11.63 31.64 -64.95
N GLN A 296 11.63 32.66 -64.10
CA GLN A 296 11.35 34.03 -64.51
C GLN A 296 12.42 34.56 -65.48
N GLU A 297 13.69 34.27 -65.23
CA GLU A 297 14.80 34.61 -66.13
C GLU A 297 14.66 33.90 -67.48
N GLU A 298 14.39 32.59 -67.48
CA GLU A 298 14.14 31.80 -68.70
C GLU A 298 12.96 32.35 -69.52
N LEU A 299 11.84 32.68 -68.86
CA LEU A 299 10.66 33.25 -69.51
C LEU A 299 10.96 34.62 -70.12
N THR A 300 11.75 35.43 -69.41
CA THR A 300 12.17 36.77 -69.88
C THR A 300 13.06 36.66 -71.12
N ALA A 301 13.99 35.70 -71.13
CA ALA A 301 14.82 35.41 -72.29
C ALA A 301 13.98 34.98 -73.50
N HIS A 302 13.01 34.06 -73.31
CA HIS A 302 12.11 33.63 -74.37
C HIS A 302 11.24 34.78 -74.92
N LEU A 303 10.75 35.67 -74.06
CA LEU A 303 10.02 36.86 -74.50
C LEU A 303 10.89 37.78 -75.35
N GLN A 304 12.15 37.99 -74.95
CA GLN A 304 13.08 38.85 -75.68
C GLN A 304 13.45 38.26 -77.04
N GLU A 305 13.64 36.94 -77.12
CA GLU A 305 13.85 36.22 -78.38
C GLU A 305 12.63 36.34 -79.30
N ALA A 306 11.42 36.10 -78.78
CA ALA A 306 10.17 36.24 -79.55
C ALA A 306 9.95 37.66 -80.06
N LEU A 307 10.26 38.69 -79.25
CA LEU A 307 10.20 40.08 -79.66
C LEU A 307 11.19 40.37 -80.80
N SER A 308 12.43 39.85 -80.71
CA SER A 308 13.42 40.00 -81.80
C SER A 308 12.99 39.28 -83.08
N GLY A 309 12.36 38.10 -82.96
CA GLY A 309 11.80 37.37 -84.09
C GLY A 309 10.65 38.14 -84.75
N ARG A 310 9.78 38.76 -83.95
CA ARG A 310 8.69 39.61 -84.43
C ARG A 310 9.20 40.80 -85.23
N THR A 311 10.17 41.55 -84.70
CA THR A 311 10.73 42.73 -85.40
C THR A 311 11.42 42.35 -86.71
N MET A 312 12.10 41.20 -86.74
CA MET A 312 12.70 40.64 -87.96
C MET A 312 11.64 40.27 -89.00
N ALA A 313 10.55 39.63 -88.59
CA ALA A 313 9.43 39.28 -89.47
C ALA A 313 8.71 40.52 -90.02
N GLU A 314 8.48 41.51 -89.17
CA GLU A 314 7.87 42.80 -89.52
C GLU A 314 8.73 43.54 -90.57
N SER A 315 10.05 43.54 -90.39
CA SER A 315 10.99 44.12 -91.36
C SER A 315 11.03 43.36 -92.71
N LYS A 316 10.77 42.04 -92.71
CA LYS A 316 10.63 41.27 -93.96
C LYS A 316 9.30 41.58 -94.65
N LEU A 317 8.21 41.71 -93.89
CA LEU A 317 6.90 42.07 -94.42
C LEU A 317 6.92 43.45 -95.07
N GLN A 318 7.56 44.45 -94.45
CA GLN A 318 7.74 45.79 -95.00
C GLN A 318 8.39 45.75 -96.39
N ARG A 319 9.50 45.00 -96.52
CA ARG A 319 10.20 44.83 -97.82
C ARG A 319 9.36 44.10 -98.85
N ALA A 320 8.61 43.07 -98.44
CA ALA A 320 7.68 42.38 -99.33
C ALA A 320 6.59 43.33 -99.84
N LEU A 321 6.04 44.19 -98.97
CA LEU A 321 5.07 45.21 -99.38
C LEU A 321 5.65 46.19 -100.39
N GLU A 322 6.85 46.73 -100.14
CA GLU A 322 7.54 47.64 -101.08
C GLU A 322 7.76 46.98 -102.45
N THR A 323 8.28 45.75 -102.48
CA THR A 323 8.47 45.02 -103.75
C THR A 323 7.16 44.72 -104.48
N THR A 324 6.09 44.39 -103.77
CA THR A 324 4.77 44.20 -104.39
C THR A 324 4.20 45.52 -104.93
N GLN A 325 4.44 46.64 -104.26
CA GLN A 325 4.02 47.96 -104.71
C GLN A 325 4.76 48.35 -106.00
N GLU A 326 6.09 48.21 -106.04
CA GLU A 326 6.90 48.42 -107.23
C GLU A 326 6.46 47.52 -108.40
N ALA A 327 6.19 46.24 -108.13
CA ALA A 327 5.67 45.32 -109.13
C ALA A 327 4.30 45.78 -109.64
N SER A 328 3.39 46.23 -108.77
CA SER A 328 2.08 46.76 -109.18
C SER A 328 2.22 48.02 -110.03
N GLU A 329 3.17 48.90 -109.72
CA GLU A 329 3.44 50.09 -110.52
C GLU A 329 3.98 49.74 -111.91
N LYS A 330 4.85 48.74 -112.00
CA LYS A 330 5.32 48.18 -113.28
C LYS A 330 4.17 47.59 -114.08
N VAL A 331 3.29 46.80 -113.44
CA VAL A 331 2.08 46.25 -114.08
C VAL A 331 1.20 47.37 -114.60
N LYS A 332 0.88 48.40 -113.80
CA LYS A 332 0.08 49.55 -114.25
C LYS A 332 0.72 50.27 -115.44
N LYS A 333 2.05 50.42 -115.47
CA LYS A 333 2.77 50.99 -116.63
C LYS A 333 2.62 50.11 -117.87
N LEU A 334 2.75 48.80 -117.73
CA LEU A 334 2.57 47.84 -118.82
C LEU A 334 1.12 47.82 -119.32
N GLU A 335 0.14 47.82 -118.43
CA GLU A 335 -1.29 47.92 -118.79
C GLU A 335 -1.56 49.18 -119.62
N ARG A 336 -1.04 50.35 -119.19
CA ARG A 336 -1.12 51.59 -119.97
C ARG A 336 -0.48 51.46 -121.35
N LEU A 337 0.69 50.83 -121.46
CA LEU A 337 1.36 50.59 -122.74
C LEU A 337 0.55 49.65 -123.63
N VAL A 338 0.01 48.56 -123.08
CA VAL A 338 -0.87 47.62 -123.79
C VAL A 338 -2.11 48.33 -124.30
N ASP A 339 -2.75 49.19 -123.51
CA ASP A 339 -3.90 49.99 -123.94
C ASP A 339 -3.55 50.95 -125.08
N VAL A 340 -2.38 51.61 -125.01
CA VAL A 340 -1.86 52.44 -126.12
C VAL A 340 -1.63 51.63 -127.38
N LEU A 341 -1.03 50.44 -127.26
CA LEU A 341 -0.80 49.54 -128.40
C LEU A 341 -2.12 49.00 -128.98
N ARG A 342 -3.07 48.58 -128.14
CA ARG A 342 -4.41 48.18 -128.56
C ARG A 342 -5.11 49.31 -129.32
N LYS A 343 -5.01 50.57 -128.85
CA LYS A 343 -5.52 51.74 -129.58
C LYS A 343 -4.82 51.95 -130.93
N LYS A 344 -3.50 51.81 -131.01
CA LYS A 344 -2.74 51.96 -132.27
C LYS A 344 -3.05 50.85 -133.29
N ILE A 345 -3.25 49.62 -132.84
CA ILE A 345 -3.58 48.48 -133.70
C ILE A 345 -5.06 48.53 -134.12
N GLY A 346 -5.98 48.87 -133.20
CA GLY A 346 -7.41 49.03 -133.48
C GLY A 346 -7.77 50.25 -134.36
N ALA A 347 -6.87 51.23 -134.48
CA ALA A 347 -7.04 52.43 -135.31
C ALA A 347 -6.46 52.32 -136.74
N GLY A 348 -6.05 51.13 -137.19
CA GLY A 348 -5.83 50.88 -138.64
C GLY A 348 -4.61 51.55 -139.28
N THR A 349 -3.45 51.60 -138.62
CA THR A 349 -2.17 51.93 -139.29
C THR A 349 -1.11 50.88 -139.00
N VAL A 350 -1.13 49.76 -139.74
CA VAL A 350 0.01 48.84 -139.83
C VAL A 350 0.80 49.22 -141.09
N ARG A 351 1.92 49.93 -140.91
CA ARG A 351 2.95 50.04 -141.95
C ARG A 351 3.94 48.89 -141.72
N THR A 352 3.80 47.84 -142.52
CA THR A 352 4.83 46.83 -142.72
C THR A 352 6.03 47.51 -143.40
N VAL A 353 7.23 47.39 -142.84
CA VAL A 353 8.48 47.71 -143.53
C VAL A 353 9.29 46.42 -143.57
N ILE A 354 9.46 45.90 -144.80
CA ILE A 354 10.53 44.99 -145.21
C ILE A 354 11.84 45.77 -145.15
#